data_AF-A0A946ZRU0-F1
#
_entry.id   AF-A0A946ZRU0-F1
#
_cell.length_a   1.000
_cell.length_b   1.000
_cell.length_c   1.000
_cell.angle_alpha   90.00
_cell.angle_beta   90.00
_cell.angle_gamma   90.00
#
_symmetry.space_group_name_H-M   'P 1'
#
loop_
_entity.id
_entity.type
_entity.pdbx_description
1 polymer ?
#
loop_
_entity_poly.entity_id
_entity_poly.type
_entity_poly.pdbx_seq_one_letter_code
_entity_poly.pdbx_strand_id
1 'polypeptide(L)'
;MNLSDLHNKSIGLVLSGGGVRGMAHIGAIKVLKEHQIEAKMIAGSSAGALIGALYAGNSDIEDMLAFFKETPLFKYNFLTINKPGLVDTERYY
;
A
#
# COMPACT_ATOMS: atom_id res chain seq x y z
N MET A 1 -18.57 -13.74 -13.65
CA MET A 1 -17.67 -14.27 -12.60
C MET A 1 -18.31 -13.95 -11.28
N ASN A 2 -18.63 -14.95 -10.48
CA ASN A 2 -19.24 -14.77 -9.16
C ASN A 2 -18.14 -14.62 -8.10
N LEU A 3 -18.41 -13.90 -7.01
CA LEU A 3 -17.46 -13.76 -5.91
C LEU A 3 -17.04 -15.11 -5.32
N SER A 4 -17.96 -16.08 -5.29
CA SER A 4 -17.70 -17.46 -4.87
C SER A 4 -16.61 -18.16 -5.69
N ASP A 5 -16.42 -17.77 -6.96
CA ASP A 5 -15.42 -18.38 -7.84
C ASP A 5 -13.98 -17.99 -7.44
N LEU A 6 -13.84 -16.95 -6.62
CA LEU A 6 -12.56 -16.40 -6.17
C LEU A 6 -12.06 -17.07 -4.88
N HIS A 7 -12.96 -17.60 -4.04
CA HIS A 7 -12.61 -18.20 -2.74
C HIS A 7 -11.63 -19.38 -2.83
N ASN A 8 -11.71 -20.16 -3.91
CA ASN A 8 -10.83 -21.32 -4.12
C ASN A 8 -9.69 -21.06 -5.12
N LYS A 9 -9.53 -19.82 -5.61
CA LYS A 9 -8.48 -19.48 -6.58
C LYS A 9 -7.27 -18.85 -5.91
N SER A 10 -6.10 -19.10 -6.48
CA SER A 10 -4.90 -18.33 -6.14
C SER A 10 -5.00 -16.96 -6.78
N ILE A 11 -5.10 -15.91 -5.97
CA ILE A 11 -5.25 -14.53 -6.44
C ILE A 11 -3.95 -13.77 -6.22
N GLY A 12 -3.54 -13.03 -7.25
CA GLY A 12 -2.47 -12.03 -7.17
C GLY A 12 -3.05 -10.63 -7.04
N LEU A 13 -2.56 -9.84 -6.09
CA LEU A 13 -2.92 -8.44 -5.89
C LEU A 13 -1.78 -7.53 -6.37
N VAL A 14 -2.08 -6.62 -7.31
CA VAL A 14 -1.10 -5.68 -7.86
C VAL A 14 -1.49 -4.26 -7.46
N LEU A 15 -0.62 -3.59 -6.69
CA LEU A 15 -0.86 -2.27 -6.11
C LEU A 15 0.05 -1.23 -6.77
N SER A 16 -0.51 -0.40 -7.65
CA SER A 16 0.26 0.65 -8.32
C SER A 16 0.74 1.73 -7.34
N GLY A 17 1.78 2.47 -7.75
CA GLY A 17 2.13 3.74 -7.11
C GLY A 17 1.04 4.79 -7.28
N GLY A 18 1.18 5.91 -6.56
CA GLY A 18 0.20 7.01 -6.59
C GLY A 18 0.39 8.10 -5.54
N GLY A 19 1.49 8.08 -4.78
CA GLY A 19 1.74 9.00 -3.67
C GLY A 19 0.63 8.90 -2.61
N VAL A 20 0.18 10.07 -2.13
CA VAL A 20 -0.90 10.19 -1.13
C VAL A 20 -2.19 9.48 -1.57
N ARG A 21 -2.52 9.51 -2.87
CA ARG A 21 -3.74 8.83 -3.38
C ARG A 21 -3.65 7.32 -3.31
N GLY A 22 -2.43 6.76 -3.22
CA GLY A 22 -2.20 5.33 -3.08
C GLY A 22 -2.86 4.74 -1.82
N MET A 23 -3.11 5.55 -0.78
CA MET A 23 -3.84 5.11 0.41
C MET A 23 -5.23 4.52 0.11
N ALA A 24 -5.86 4.85 -1.02
CA ALA A 24 -7.12 4.26 -1.44
C ALA A 24 -7.05 2.73 -1.59
N HIS A 25 -5.86 2.16 -1.85
CA HIS A 25 -5.65 0.71 -1.89
C HIS A 25 -6.00 0.01 -0.57
N ILE A 26 -5.86 0.69 0.58
CA ILE A 26 -6.24 0.13 1.90
C ILE A 26 -7.75 -0.12 1.95
N GLY A 27 -8.55 0.80 1.39
CA GLY A 27 -10.00 0.63 1.28
C GLY A 27 -10.39 -0.53 0.37
N ALA A 28 -9.67 -0.71 -0.75
CA ALA A 28 -9.88 -1.88 -1.62
C ALA A 28 -9.57 -3.19 -0.89
N ILE A 29 -8.46 -3.25 -0.15
CA ILE A 29 -8.07 -4.41 0.66
C ILE A 29 -9.12 -4.70 1.74
N LYS A 30 -9.68 -3.68 2.39
CA LYS A 30 -10.77 -3.84 3.37
C LYS A 30 -11.95 -4.58 2.76
N VAL A 31 -12.43 -4.14 1.59
CA VAL A 31 -13.56 -4.79 0.89
C VAL A 31 -13.22 -6.23 0.50
N LEU A 32 -11.99 -6.51 0.05
CA LEU A 32 -11.55 -7.88 -0.24
C LEU A 32 -11.62 -8.76 1.01
N LYS A 33 -11.13 -8.29 2.16
CA LYS A 33 -11.23 -9.01 3.45
C LYS A 33 -12.68 -9.26 3.86
N GLU A 34 -13.56 -8.26 3.74
CA GLU A 34 -15.00 -8.39 4.06
C GLU A 34 -15.69 -9.48 3.23
N HIS A 35 -15.22 -9.70 1.99
CA HIS A 35 -15.70 -10.75 1.10
C HIS A 35 -14.91 -12.07 1.18
N GLN A 36 -14.00 -12.23 2.15
CA GLN A 36 -13.15 -13.42 2.31
C GLN A 36 -12.30 -13.70 1.06
N ILE A 37 -11.84 -12.65 0.39
CA ILE A 37 -10.92 -12.73 -0.74
C ILE A 37 -9.51 -12.37 -0.25
N GLU A 38 -8.63 -13.36 -0.19
CA GLU A 38 -7.24 -13.18 0.21
C GLU A 38 -6.28 -13.35 -0.97
N ALA A 39 -5.30 -12.45 -1.09
CA ALA A 39 -4.28 -12.56 -2.11
C ALA A 39 -3.12 -13.45 -1.63
N LYS A 40 -2.73 -14.42 -2.45
CA LYS A 40 -1.57 -15.29 -2.20
C LYS A 40 -0.26 -14.71 -2.68
N MET A 41 -0.32 -13.74 -3.58
CA MET A 41 0.83 -13.04 -4.13
C MET A 41 0.52 -11.55 -4.17
N ILE A 42 1.52 -10.73 -3.83
CA ILE A 42 1.38 -9.28 -3.79
C ILE A 42 2.54 -8.68 -4.56
N ALA A 43 2.24 -7.74 -5.46
CA ALA A 43 3.21 -6.90 -6.12
C ALA A 43 2.83 -5.44 -5.88
N GLY A 44 3.82 -4.58 -5.64
CA GLY A 44 3.55 -3.17 -5.40
C GLY A 44 4.68 -2.25 -5.85
N SER A 45 4.34 -1.00 -6.15
CA SER A 45 5.30 0.06 -6.49
C SER A 45 5.05 1.31 -5.64
N SER A 46 6.12 1.93 -5.12
CA SER A 46 6.05 3.16 -4.32
C SER A 46 5.02 3.03 -3.17
N ALA A 47 4.01 3.89 -3.09
CA ALA A 47 2.93 3.81 -2.10
C ALA A 47 2.25 2.43 -2.07
N GLY A 48 2.03 1.81 -3.24
CA GLY A 48 1.47 0.47 -3.33
C GLY A 48 2.38 -0.63 -2.79
N ALA A 49 3.71 -0.44 -2.86
CA ALA A 49 4.67 -1.37 -2.25
C ALA A 49 4.58 -1.35 -0.73
N LEU A 50 4.48 -0.16 -0.13
CA LEU A 50 4.31 0.00 1.32
C LEU A 50 3.00 -0.64 1.80
N ILE A 51 1.89 -0.34 1.14
CA ILE A 51 0.58 -0.91 1.47
C ILE A 51 0.60 -2.43 1.28
N GLY A 52 1.21 -2.92 0.20
CA GLY A 52 1.36 -4.35 -0.07
C GLY A 52 2.19 -5.06 1.00
N ALA A 53 3.27 -4.44 1.49
CA ALA A 53 4.09 -4.98 2.57
C ALA A 53 3.33 -5.06 3.90
N LEU A 54 2.58 -4.01 4.28
CA LEU A 54 1.74 -4.02 5.49
C LEU A 54 0.65 -5.10 5.40
N TYR A 55 -0.01 -5.22 4.24
CA TYR A 55 -1.01 -6.25 4.01
C TYR A 55 -0.42 -7.66 4.08
N ALA A 56 0.73 -7.90 3.45
CA ALA A 56 1.46 -9.18 3.54
C ALA A 56 1.91 -9.51 4.98
N GLY A 57 2.18 -8.48 5.78
CA GLY A 57 2.53 -8.59 7.20
C GLY A 57 1.35 -8.83 8.14
N ASN A 58 0.13 -9.03 7.62
CA ASN A 58 -1.10 -9.19 8.40
C ASN A 58 -1.43 -7.99 9.30
N SER A 59 -1.01 -6.77 8.94
CA SER A 59 -1.45 -5.57 9.65
C SER A 59 -2.97 -5.38 9.52
N ASP A 60 -3.60 -4.91 10.58
CA ASP A 60 -5.02 -4.55 10.55
C ASP A 60 -5.26 -3.26 9.75
N ILE A 61 -6.48 -3.10 9.22
CA ILE A 61 -6.82 -1.97 8.34
C ILE A 61 -6.58 -0.64 9.05
N GLU A 62 -6.91 -0.59 10.33
CA GLU A 62 -6.77 0.57 11.21
C GLU A 62 -5.30 0.95 11.39
N ASP A 63 -4.42 -0.03 11.59
CA ASP A 63 -2.98 0.18 11.73
C ASP A 63 -2.36 0.64 10.41
N MET A 64 -2.80 0.05 9.29
CA MET A 64 -2.38 0.51 7.97
C MET A 64 -2.76 1.97 7.74
N LEU A 65 -3.97 2.38 8.14
CA LEU A 65 -4.40 3.78 8.04
C LEU A 65 -3.63 4.70 8.99
N ALA A 66 -3.35 4.25 10.22
CA ALA A 66 -2.57 5.00 11.20
C ALA A 66 -1.16 5.27 10.70
N PHE A 67 -0.50 4.25 10.15
CA PHE A 67 0.84 4.36 9.56
C PHE A 67 0.95 5.52 8.57
N PHE A 68 -0.01 5.68 7.65
CA PHE A 68 0.02 6.76 6.67
C PHE A 68 -0.40 8.13 7.22
N LYS A 69 -1.13 8.19 8.33
CA LYS A 69 -1.44 9.45 9.02
C LYS A 69 -0.24 9.98 9.79
N GLU A 70 0.52 9.08 10.41
CA GLU A 70 1.61 9.44 11.32
C GLU A 70 2.95 9.55 10.59
N THR A 71 3.17 8.75 9.55
CA THR A 71 4.44 8.74 8.83
C THR A 71 4.48 9.85 7.77
N PRO A 72 5.50 10.74 7.78
CA PRO A 72 5.60 11.83 6.82
C PRO A 72 6.08 11.35 5.43
N LEU A 73 5.47 10.34 4.82
CA LEU A 73 6.01 9.70 3.60
C LEU A 73 5.90 10.55 2.32
N PHE A 74 5.03 11.56 2.30
CA PHE A 74 4.68 12.29 1.07
C PHE A 74 4.74 13.82 1.20
N LYS A 75 5.50 14.36 2.16
CA LYS A 75 5.71 15.82 2.19
C LYS A 75 6.59 16.22 1.00
N TYR A 76 6.20 17.28 0.29
CA TYR A 76 6.97 17.83 -0.82
C TYR A 76 8.40 18.23 -0.45
N ASN A 77 8.66 18.49 0.84
CA ASN A 77 9.99 18.89 1.33
C ASN A 77 11.08 17.82 1.16
N PHE A 78 10.71 16.55 0.96
CA PHE A 78 11.67 15.46 0.76
C PHE A 78 12.18 15.34 -0.68
N LEU A 79 11.58 16.06 -1.65
CA LEU A 79 12.05 15.99 -3.03
C LEU A 79 13.32 16.85 -3.20
N THR A 80 14.33 16.29 -3.82
CA THR A 80 15.58 16.99 -4.16
C THR A 80 15.98 16.73 -5.60
N ILE A 81 16.58 17.73 -6.23
CA ILE A 81 17.16 17.67 -7.58
C ILE A 81 18.68 17.89 -7.57
N ASN A 82 19.25 18.25 -6.42
CA ASN A 82 20.66 18.64 -6.27
C ASN A 82 21.48 17.58 -5.49
N LYS A 83 20.92 16.41 -5.20
CA LYS A 83 21.59 15.28 -4.54
C LYS A 83 21.36 14.00 -5.37
N PRO A 84 22.20 12.97 -5.26
CA PRO A 84 21.93 11.68 -5.87
C PRO A 84 20.60 11.09 -5.36
N GLY A 85 19.69 10.76 -6.28
CA GLY A 85 18.34 10.27 -5.97
C GLY A 85 17.28 11.37 -5.99
N LEU A 86 16.01 10.98 -5.83
CA LEU A 86 14.85 11.88 -5.86
C LEU A 86 14.31 12.21 -4.45
N VAL A 87 14.89 11.62 -3.41
CA VAL A 87 14.45 11.74 -2.01
C VAL A 87 15.63 12.14 -1.14
N ASP A 88 15.49 13.25 -0.41
CA ASP A 88 16.45 13.75 0.56
C ASP A 88 16.12 13.20 1.95
N THR A 89 16.80 12.13 2.35
CA THR A 89 16.59 11.46 3.63
C THR A 89 17.08 12.29 4.82
N GLU A 90 17.95 13.28 4.62
CA GLU A 90 18.40 14.17 5.70
C GLU A 90 17.30 15.09 6.21
N ARG A 91 16.28 15.35 5.38
CA ARG A 91 15.15 16.21 5.74
C ARG A 91 14.08 15.46 6.55
N TYR A 92 14.20 14.14 6.65
CA TYR A 92 13.23 13.22 7.26
C TYR A 92 13.12 13.36 8.79
N TYR A 93 14.18 13.85 9.43
CA TYR A 93 14.26 14.09 10.87
C TYR A 93 14.01 15.57 11.21
#